data_AF-A0A1A8PX62-F1
#
_entry.id   AF-A0A1A8PX62-F1
#
_cell.length_a   1.000
_cell.length_b   1.000
_cell.length_c   1.000
_cell.angle_alpha   90.00
_cell.angle_beta   90.00
_cell.angle_gamma   90.00
#
_symmetry.space_group_name_H-M   'P 1'
#
loop_
_entity.id
_entity.type
_entity.pdbx_description
1 polymer ?
#
loop_
_entity_poly.entity_id
_entity_poly.type
_entity_poly.pdbx_seq_one_letter_code
_entity_poly.pdbx_strand_id
1 'polypeptide(L)' 'DYKLNFGLWGENVTTRWHGGVGTIEYSPGAEVWGVIWSLNNEDLANLDNQEGVKDGFYTPLTVSVETDKGPV' A
#
# COMPACT_ATOMS: atom_id res chain seq x y z
N ASP A 1 3.62 13.23 -3.96
CA ASP A 1 4.31 13.38 -2.65
C ASP A 1 4.53 12.08 -1.91
N TYR A 2 4.80 10.98 -2.62
CA TYR A 2 5.11 9.70 -2.00
C TYR A 2 6.23 9.04 -2.79
N LYS A 3 7.07 8.27 -2.09
CA LYS A 3 8.07 7.40 -2.73
C LYS A 3 7.80 5.95 -2.38
N LEU A 4 8.04 5.07 -3.34
CA LEU A 4 8.07 3.62 -3.11
C LEU A 4 9.27 3.27 -2.21
N ASN A 5 9.02 2.40 -1.25
CA ASN A 5 10.05 1.80 -0.40
C ASN A 5 9.72 0.31 -0.18
N PHE A 6 10.66 -0.43 0.39
CA PHE A 6 10.49 -1.82 0.78
C PHE A 6 10.73 -1.94 2.29
N GLY A 7 9.69 -2.39 3.01
CA GLY A 7 9.64 -2.48 4.47
C GLY A 7 9.42 -3.91 4.97
N LEU A 8 9.18 -4.06 6.28
CA LEU A 8 8.96 -5.35 6.94
C LEU A 8 10.04 -6.40 6.62
N TRP A 9 11.30 -5.98 6.69
CA TRP A 9 12.48 -6.83 6.52
C TRP A 9 13.36 -6.73 7.78
N GLY A 10 13.93 -7.84 8.23
CA GLY A 10 14.79 -7.91 9.42
C GLY A 10 15.00 -9.35 9.89
N GLU A 11 15.97 -9.57 10.79
CA GLU A 11 16.39 -10.93 11.22
C GLU A 11 15.26 -11.77 11.85
N ASN A 12 14.22 -11.12 12.39
CA ASN A 12 13.09 -11.79 13.06
C ASN A 12 11.75 -11.58 12.35
N VAL A 13 11.75 -11.12 11.09
CA VAL A 13 10.50 -10.93 10.32
C VAL A 13 10.32 -12.11 9.37
N THR A 14 9.39 -13.00 9.68
CA THR A 14 8.99 -14.09 8.77
C THR A 14 7.93 -13.59 7.80
N THR A 15 8.34 -13.16 6.61
CA THR A 15 7.42 -12.83 5.51
C THR A 15 7.32 -14.01 4.53
N ARG A 16 6.16 -14.16 3.87
CA ARG A 16 5.97 -15.16 2.79
C ARG A 16 6.93 -14.94 1.61
N TRP A 17 7.50 -13.74 1.51
CA TRP A 17 8.30 -13.27 0.40
C TRP A 17 9.80 -13.46 0.61
N HIS A 18 10.23 -13.84 1.83
CA HIS A 18 11.65 -13.92 2.22
C HIS A 18 12.45 -12.66 1.85
N GLY A 19 11.81 -11.50 1.97
CA GLY A 19 12.34 -10.20 1.59
C GLY A 19 11.39 -9.08 2.00
N GLY A 20 11.80 -7.83 1.74
CA GLY A 20 11.00 -6.65 2.02
C GLY A 20 9.79 -6.54 1.09
N VAL A 21 8.66 -6.12 1.63
CA VAL A 21 7.40 -5.90 0.89
C VAL A 21 7.23 -4.43 0.55
N GLY A 22 6.50 -4.15 -0.53
CA GLY A 22 6.28 -2.78 -1.02
C GLY A 22 5.48 -1.93 -0.04
N THR A 23 5.92 -0.70 0.18
CA THR A 23 5.21 0.31 0.96
C THR A 23 5.47 1.69 0.36
N ILE A 24 4.71 2.69 0.78
CA ILE A 24 4.94 4.08 0.41
C ILE A 24 5.19 4.92 1.65
N GLU A 25 6.05 5.92 1.52
CA GLU A 25 6.33 6.89 2.57
C GLU A 25 6.16 8.30 2.02
N TYR A 26 5.65 9.20 2.85
CA TYR A 26 5.46 10.59 2.47
C TYR A 26 6.82 11.23 2.13
N SER A 27 6.90 11.80 0.94
CA SER A 27 8.12 12.40 0.40
C SER A 27 7.71 13.52 -0.56
N PRO A 28 7.70 14.79 -0.10
CA PRO A 28 7.29 15.92 -0.92
C PRO A 28 8.00 15.95 -2.27
N GLY A 29 7.25 16.15 -3.36
CA GLY A 29 7.76 16.20 -4.73
C GLY A 29 8.11 14.84 -5.36
N ALA A 30 8.05 13.73 -4.60
CA ALA A 30 8.22 12.40 -5.16
C ALA A 30 6.91 11.83 -5.71
N GLU A 31 7.05 10.91 -6.67
CA GLU A 31 5.93 10.22 -7.30
C GLU A 31 6.07 8.69 -7.21
N VAL A 32 4.91 8.04 -7.18
CA VAL A 32 4.77 6.59 -7.28
C VAL A 32 3.63 6.31 -8.25
N TRP A 33 3.88 5.40 -9.19
CA TRP A 33 2.89 4.96 -10.18
C TRP A 33 2.29 3.63 -9.72
N GLY A 34 1.01 3.42 -10.01
CA GLY A 34 0.28 2.23 -9.59
C GLY A 34 -0.91 1.92 -10.48
N VAL A 35 -1.71 0.94 -10.05
CA VAL A 35 -2.94 0.53 -10.73
C VAL A 35 -4.13 0.76 -9.80
N ILE A 36 -5.19 1.37 -10.33
CA ILE A 36 -6.45 1.57 -9.60
C ILE A 36 -7.37 0.39 -9.89
N TRP A 37 -7.80 -0.30 -8.83
CA TRP A 37 -8.77 -1.40 -8.90
C TRP A 37 -10.11 -0.95 -8.33
N SER A 38 -11.20 -1.15 -9.07
CA SER A 38 -12.56 -0.91 -8.58
C SER A 38 -13.14 -2.19 -7.98
N LEU A 39 -13.53 -2.14 -6.71
CA LEU A 39 -14.04 -3.28 -5.94
C LEU A 39 -15.37 -2.91 -5.27
N ASN A 40 -16.14 -3.92 -4.88
CA ASN A 40 -17.34 -3.70 -4.07
C ASN A 40 -16.94 -3.42 -2.61
N ASN A 41 -17.74 -2.60 -1.92
CA ASN A 41 -17.49 -2.29 -0.51
C ASN A 41 -17.53 -3.53 0.40
N GLU A 42 -18.22 -4.59 -0.02
CA GLU A 42 -18.26 -5.87 0.69
C GLU A 42 -16.89 -6.56 0.75
N ASP A 43 -16.00 -6.28 -0.20
CA ASP A 43 -14.65 -6.85 -0.25
C ASP A 43 -13.64 -6.11 0.65
N LEU A 44 -14.01 -4.96 1.22
CA LEU A 44 -13.10 -4.13 2.00
C LEU A 44 -12.51 -4.89 3.20
N ALA A 45 -13.33 -5.67 3.90
CA ALA A 45 -12.86 -6.48 5.03
C ALA A 45 -11.89 -7.59 4.59
N ASN A 46 -12.05 -8.13 3.38
CA ASN A 46 -11.14 -9.13 2.83
C ASN A 46 -9.80 -8.49 2.46
N LEU A 47 -9.82 -7.26 1.92
CA LEU A 47 -8.61 -6.51 1.62
C LEU A 47 -7.83 -6.16 2.89
N ASP A 48 -8.51 -5.64 3.92
CA ASP A 48 -7.90 -5.33 5.22
C ASP A 48 -7.25 -6.57 5.86
N ASN A 49 -7.87 -7.74 5.72
CA ASN A 49 -7.29 -8.99 6.24
C ASN A 49 -6.06 -9.42 5.42
N GLN A 50 -6.02 -9.19 4.10
CA GLN A 50 -4.87 -9.52 3.26
C GLN A 50 -3.66 -8.63 3.57
N GLU A 51 -3.91 -7.34 3.82
CA GLU A 51 -2.88 -6.37 4.20
C GLU A 51 -2.51 -6.45 5.70
N GLY A 52 -3.15 -7.35 6.46
CA GLY A 52 -2.85 -7.55 7.89
C GLY A 52 -3.07 -6.29 8.73
N VAL A 53 -4.11 -5.51 8.41
CA VAL A 53 -4.42 -4.23 9.10
C VAL A 53 -4.63 -4.46 10.60
N LYS A 54 -5.30 -5.56 10.96
CA LYS A 54 -5.55 -5.92 12.37
C LYS A 54 -4.27 -6.30 13.13
N ASP A 55 -3.27 -6.80 12.41
CA ASP A 55 -1.97 -7.20 12.96
C ASP A 55 -0.94 -6.05 12.93
N GLY A 56 -1.31 -4.90 12.37
CA GLY A 56 -0.48 -3.70 12.30
C GLY A 56 0.60 -3.72 11.21
N PHE A 57 0.49 -4.60 10.22
CA PHE A 57 1.45 -4.63 9.11
C PHE A 57 1.29 -3.43 8.17
N TYR A 58 0.04 -3.06 7.88
CA TYR A 58 -0.31 -1.89 7.08
C TYR A 58 -1.47 -1.12 7.72
N THR A 59 -1.61 0.16 7.36
CA THR A 59 -2.72 1.02 7.77
C THR A 59 -3.45 1.56 6.55
N PRO A 60 -4.80 1.55 6.50
CA PRO A 60 -5.56 2.12 5.40
C PRO A 60 -5.22 3.60 5.20
N LEU A 61 -5.05 4.00 3.93
CA LEU A 61 -4.74 5.37 3.55
C LEU A 61 -5.62 5.78 2.37
N THR A 62 -6.32 6.90 2.50
CA THR A 62 -7.04 7.54 1.39
C THR A 62 -6.12 8.55 0.71
N VAL A 63 -5.93 8.41 -0.60
CA VAL A 63 -5.12 9.31 -1.42
C VAL A 63 -5.93 9.77 -2.63
N SER A 64 -5.65 10.99 -3.11
CA SER A 64 -6.08 11.40 -4.44
C SER A 64 -4.94 11.13 -5.42
N VAL A 65 -5.28 10.62 -6.59
CA VAL A 65 -4.31 10.23 -7.61
C VAL A 65 -4.67 10.83 -8.97
N GLU A 66 -3.66 11.21 -9.74
CA GLU A 66 -3.85 11.75 -11.09
C GLU A 66 -3.92 10.61 -12.11
N THR A 67 -4.86 10.71 -13.05
CA THR A 67 -4.98 9.81 -14.21
C THR A 67 -4.87 10.60 -15.51
N ASP A 68 -4.78 9.90 -16.63
CA ASP A 68 -4.86 10.50 -17.97
C ASP A 68 -6.19 11.24 -18.23
N LYS A 69 -7.23 10.91 -17.45
CA LYS A 69 -8.56 11.52 -17.49
C LYS A 69 -8.80 12.56 -16.38
N GLY A 70 -7.77 12.86 -15.58
CA GLY A 70 -7.84 13.76 -14.43
C GLY A 70 -7.82 13.04 -13.07
N PRO A 71 -8.00 13.78 -11.97
CA PRO A 71 -7.86 13.25 -10.62
C PRO A 71 -9.01 12.32 -10.25
N VAL A 72 -8.69 11.29 -9.47
CA VAL A 72 -9.65 10.35 -8.83
C VAL A 72 -9.32 10.16 -7.35
#